data_AF-A0A5D4HA00-F1
#
_entry.id   AF-A0A5D4HA00-F1
#
_cell.length_a   1.000
_cell.length_b   1.000
_cell.length_c   1.000
_cell.angle_alpha   90.00
_cell.angle_beta   90.00
_cell.angle_gamma   90.00
#
_symmetry.space_group_name_H-M   'P 1'
#
loop_
_entity.id
_entity.type
_entity.pdbx_description
1 polymer ?
#
loop_
_entity_poly.entity_id
_entity_poly.type
_entity_poly.pdbx_seq_one_letter_code
_entity_poly.pdbx_strand_id
1 'polypeptide(L)'
;MKKLTSPTTVLFFILLIAAGCSKTEELPPLNQSRILSFKVPTADGEIIGAVDESDKTITLYLPFYYQFSVIDPEIKLSDGASLLEESVTVDVLDNGTIYTVVGADHSKTSYTLTIHLQQVSPLIITEPSTADQTAIWSIGDNRISIKANFHTTDPTLIKASLVDESGHDHPFIANTGYGPAGVVASIGADGKKTYSYGSLQIPPELLPGMYHIKVSHLALNATTTYPVQLVWGRPASFVYAPVTIGPGETFTLESASTAIHDIREAYFTIGGEKKMLEILSQDTKKVIIRVPDDTPTGTHIPSIVCGEFEPSTPGWWGITITK
;
A
#
# COMPACT_ATOMS: atom_id res chain seq x y z
N MET A 1 -79.71 -43.09 63.01
CA MET A 1 -78.35 -43.69 62.99
C MET A 1 -78.22 -44.60 61.78
N LYS A 2 -77.27 -44.33 60.88
CA LYS A 2 -76.47 -45.32 60.13
C LYS A 2 -75.62 -44.57 59.10
N LYS A 3 -74.31 -44.51 59.37
CA LYS A 3 -73.26 -44.29 58.35
C LYS A 3 -72.71 -45.67 58.00
N LEU A 4 -72.59 -45.97 56.71
CA LEU A 4 -71.80 -47.09 56.22
C LEU A 4 -71.05 -46.63 54.96
N THR A 5 -69.73 -46.63 55.06
CA THR A 5 -68.75 -46.30 54.03
C THR A 5 -68.51 -47.52 53.13
N SER A 6 -68.47 -47.33 51.81
CA SER A 6 -68.10 -48.38 50.82
C SER A 6 -66.88 -47.96 50.00
N PRO A 7 -65.82 -48.79 49.90
CA PRO A 7 -64.63 -48.52 49.10
C PRO A 7 -64.75 -49.21 47.74
N THR A 8 -65.17 -48.51 46.69
CA THR A 8 -65.22 -49.13 45.35
C THR A 8 -64.92 -48.18 44.19
N THR A 9 -64.46 -46.96 44.47
CA THR A 9 -64.23 -45.92 43.45
C THR A 9 -62.74 -45.64 43.17
N VAL A 10 -61.81 -46.31 43.87
CA VAL A 10 -60.37 -46.04 43.74
C VAL A 10 -59.69 -46.89 42.66
N LEU A 11 -60.31 -47.98 42.20
CA LEU A 11 -59.65 -48.94 41.29
C LEU A 11 -59.75 -48.58 39.78
N PHE A 12 -60.64 -47.65 39.39
CA PHE A 12 -60.82 -47.30 37.97
C PHE A 12 -60.00 -46.09 37.51
N PHE A 13 -59.37 -45.35 38.44
CA PHE A 13 -58.55 -44.18 38.11
C PHE A 13 -57.04 -44.47 38.05
N ILE A 14 -56.61 -45.66 38.48
CA ILE A 14 -55.19 -46.07 38.48
C ILE A 14 -54.77 -46.76 37.17
N LEU A 15 -55.72 -47.24 36.35
CA LEU A 15 -55.41 -47.95 35.10
C LEU A 15 -55.26 -47.05 33.86
N LEU A 16 -55.55 -45.74 33.95
CA LEU A 16 -55.47 -44.82 32.80
C LEU A 16 -54.15 -44.02 32.70
N ILE A 17 -53.20 -44.22 33.62
CA ILE A 17 -51.95 -43.42 33.67
C ILE A 17 -50.77 -44.11 32.95
N ALA A 18 -50.92 -45.36 32.48
CA ALA A 18 -49.81 -46.14 31.92
C ALA A 18 -49.68 -46.14 30.38
N ALA A 19 -50.43 -45.30 29.65
CA ALA A 19 -50.36 -45.20 28.18
C ALA A 19 -49.78 -43.86 27.68
N GLY A 20 -49.07 -43.13 28.52
CA GLY A 20 -48.27 -41.97 28.12
C GLY A 20 -46.98 -42.43 27.45
N CYS A 21 -47.06 -42.92 26.21
CA CYS A 21 -45.90 -43.15 25.35
C CYS A 21 -45.24 -41.79 25.08
N SER A 22 -44.19 -41.43 25.83
CA SER A 22 -43.28 -40.38 25.40
C SER A 22 -42.52 -40.90 24.19
N LYS A 23 -43.02 -40.65 22.98
CA LYS A 23 -42.20 -40.75 21.77
C LYS A 23 -41.12 -39.70 21.89
N THR A 24 -39.96 -40.11 22.39
CA THR A 24 -38.74 -39.35 22.26
C THR A 24 -38.32 -39.48 20.80
N GLU A 25 -38.68 -38.50 19.98
CA GLU A 25 -38.16 -38.39 18.61
C GLU A 25 -36.65 -38.19 18.72
N GLU A 26 -35.88 -39.21 18.34
CA GLU A 26 -34.43 -39.10 18.27
C GLU A 26 -34.10 -38.16 17.11
N LEU A 27 -33.49 -37.01 17.42
CA LEU A 27 -33.09 -36.06 16.40
C LEU A 27 -32.17 -36.77 15.40
N PRO A 28 -32.33 -36.52 14.09
CA PRO A 28 -31.46 -37.13 13.09
C PRO A 28 -29.99 -36.82 13.42
N PRO A 29 -29.07 -37.78 13.22
CA PRO A 29 -27.67 -37.58 13.52
C PRO A 29 -27.13 -36.36 12.75
N LEU A 30 -26.40 -35.52 13.46
CA LEU A 30 -25.76 -34.34 12.86
C LEU A 30 -24.73 -34.78 11.83
N ASN A 31 -24.61 -34.01 10.75
CA ASN A 31 -23.56 -34.21 9.75
C ASN A 31 -22.17 -34.21 10.42
N GLN A 32 -21.30 -35.15 10.06
CA GLN A 32 -19.94 -35.28 10.60
C GLN A 32 -18.88 -34.51 9.82
N SER A 33 -19.22 -33.84 8.71
CA SER A 33 -18.34 -32.94 7.94
C SER A 33 -18.66 -31.47 8.22
N ARG A 34 -18.38 -31.01 9.46
CA ARG A 34 -18.78 -29.68 9.94
C ARG A 34 -17.62 -28.82 10.39
N ILE A 35 -17.77 -27.51 10.23
CA ILE A 35 -16.94 -26.51 10.90
C ILE A 35 -17.68 -26.05 12.15
N LEU A 36 -17.10 -26.31 13.33
CA LEU A 36 -17.67 -25.93 14.61
C LEU A 36 -17.32 -24.50 15.02
N SER A 37 -16.14 -24.02 14.63
CA SER A 37 -15.74 -22.63 14.83
C SER A 37 -14.69 -22.21 13.80
N PHE A 38 -14.75 -20.94 13.42
CA PHE A 38 -13.75 -20.27 12.60
C PHE A 38 -13.29 -19.02 13.34
N LYS A 39 -11.99 -18.87 13.58
CA LYS A 39 -11.45 -17.76 14.36
C LYS A 39 -10.18 -17.23 13.72
N VAL A 40 -9.95 -15.93 13.83
CA VAL A 40 -8.70 -15.29 13.40
C VAL A 40 -8.01 -14.72 14.63
N PRO A 41 -6.82 -15.21 15.01
CA PRO A 41 -6.04 -14.64 16.09
C PRO A 41 -5.66 -13.18 15.81
N THR A 42 -5.66 -12.35 16.85
CA THR A 42 -5.27 -10.95 16.78
C THR A 42 -4.38 -10.58 17.98
N ALA A 43 -3.82 -9.37 17.98
CA ALA A 43 -2.95 -8.93 19.06
C ALA A 43 -3.65 -8.80 20.43
N ASP A 44 -4.96 -8.60 20.45
CA ASP A 44 -5.78 -8.36 21.65
C ASP A 44 -6.92 -9.37 21.85
N GLY A 45 -6.94 -10.46 21.07
CA GLY A 45 -7.95 -11.51 21.18
C GLY A 45 -8.13 -12.30 19.90
N GLU A 46 -9.38 -12.58 19.55
CA GLU A 46 -9.76 -13.36 18.38
C GLU A 46 -10.99 -12.74 17.71
N ILE A 47 -10.99 -12.71 16.37
CA ILE A 47 -12.17 -12.35 15.58
C ILE A 47 -12.89 -13.65 15.25
N ILE A 48 -14.17 -13.75 15.62
CA ILE A 48 -14.97 -14.94 15.41
C ILE A 48 -15.73 -14.81 14.08
N GLY A 49 -15.55 -15.79 13.20
CA GLY A 49 -16.36 -15.95 11.99
C GLY A 49 -17.69 -16.65 12.30
N ALA A 50 -18.77 -16.17 11.70
CA ALA A 50 -20.08 -16.81 11.77
C ALA A 50 -20.14 -17.96 10.77
N VAL A 51 -20.25 -19.19 11.27
CA VAL A 51 -20.41 -20.39 10.43
C VAL A 51 -21.90 -20.68 10.26
N ASP A 52 -22.37 -20.65 9.01
CA ASP A 52 -23.73 -21.03 8.65
C ASP A 52 -23.74 -22.47 8.12
N GLU A 53 -24.37 -23.36 8.88
CA GLU A 53 -24.47 -24.78 8.55
C GLU A 53 -25.59 -25.10 7.56
N SER A 54 -26.56 -24.21 7.36
CA SER A 54 -27.60 -24.39 6.34
C SER A 54 -27.06 -24.00 4.98
N ASP A 55 -26.40 -22.85 4.89
CA ASP A 55 -25.91 -22.29 3.64
C ASP A 55 -24.47 -22.70 3.29
N LYS A 56 -23.77 -23.35 4.24
CA LYS A 56 -22.36 -23.76 4.12
C LYS A 56 -21.47 -22.56 3.80
N THR A 57 -21.60 -21.52 4.61
CA THR A 57 -20.80 -20.30 4.49
C THR A 57 -20.09 -19.97 5.80
N ILE A 58 -19.04 -19.18 5.68
CA ILE A 58 -18.34 -18.57 6.80
C ILE A 58 -18.31 -17.07 6.52
N THR A 59 -18.91 -16.27 7.41
CA THR A 59 -18.89 -14.81 7.31
C THR A 59 -17.95 -14.23 8.35
N LEU A 60 -16.90 -13.54 7.91
CA LEU A 60 -15.93 -12.88 8.78
C LEU A 60 -16.04 -11.35 8.64
N TYR A 61 -16.36 -10.65 9.72
CA TYR A 61 -16.26 -9.19 9.76
C TYR A 61 -14.89 -8.80 10.29
N LEU A 62 -14.04 -8.25 9.43
CA LEU A 62 -12.65 -7.95 9.73
C LEU A 62 -12.48 -6.44 10.00
N PRO A 63 -12.21 -6.01 11.24
CA PRO A 63 -11.96 -4.60 11.52
C PRO A 63 -10.66 -4.14 10.86
N PHE A 64 -10.74 -3.07 10.08
CA PHE A 64 -9.60 -2.59 9.28
C PHE A 64 -8.40 -2.10 10.11
N TYR A 65 -8.61 -1.73 11.38
CA TYR A 65 -7.56 -1.18 12.23
C TYR A 65 -6.51 -2.23 12.65
N TYR A 66 -6.77 -3.53 12.44
CA TYR A 66 -5.77 -4.59 12.56
C TYR A 66 -4.77 -4.62 11.41
N GLN A 67 -5.08 -3.95 10.29
CA GLN A 67 -4.18 -3.79 9.15
C GLN A 67 -3.69 -5.11 8.53
N PHE A 68 -4.46 -6.19 8.66
CA PHE A 68 -4.15 -7.45 8.02
C PHE A 68 -4.24 -7.33 6.49
N SER A 69 -3.20 -7.79 5.80
CA SER A 69 -3.23 -8.12 4.37
C SER A 69 -3.60 -9.57 4.14
N VAL A 70 -3.34 -10.42 5.15
CA VAL A 70 -3.68 -11.85 5.15
C VAL A 70 -4.14 -12.28 6.54
N ILE A 71 -4.90 -13.37 6.62
CA ILE A 71 -5.31 -14.02 7.87
C ILE A 71 -4.85 -15.49 7.89
N ASP A 72 -4.60 -16.01 9.09
CA ASP A 72 -4.35 -17.42 9.34
C ASP A 72 -5.41 -17.93 10.32
N PRO A 73 -6.50 -18.54 9.84
CA PRO A 73 -7.63 -18.88 10.68
C PRO A 73 -7.43 -20.20 11.46
N GLU A 74 -7.85 -20.18 12.71
CA GLU A 74 -8.03 -21.39 13.52
C GLU A 74 -9.43 -21.98 13.27
N ILE A 75 -9.45 -23.16 12.66
CA ILE A 75 -10.68 -23.85 12.27
C ILE A 75 -10.86 -25.10 13.13
N LYS A 76 -11.94 -25.15 13.91
CA LYS A 76 -12.32 -26.35 14.67
C LYS A 76 -13.35 -27.12 13.89
N LEU A 77 -13.11 -28.41 13.69
CA LEU A 77 -14.01 -29.30 12.97
C LEU A 77 -14.77 -30.23 13.94
N SER A 78 -15.78 -30.92 13.42
CA SER A 78 -16.40 -32.06 14.10
C SER A 78 -15.40 -33.17 14.44
N ASP A 79 -15.69 -33.94 15.48
CA ASP A 79 -14.79 -35.00 15.96
C ASP A 79 -14.45 -36.01 14.84
N GLY A 80 -13.14 -36.22 14.64
CA GLY A 80 -12.62 -37.13 13.61
C GLY A 80 -12.69 -36.58 12.17
N ALA A 81 -13.19 -35.37 11.95
CA ALA A 81 -13.15 -34.72 10.65
C ALA A 81 -11.79 -34.07 10.36
N SER A 82 -11.49 -33.86 9.08
CA SER A 82 -10.29 -33.15 8.62
C SER A 82 -10.62 -32.19 7.48
N LEU A 83 -9.78 -31.18 7.27
CA LEU A 83 -9.81 -30.41 6.02
C LEU A 83 -9.16 -31.23 4.89
N LEU A 84 -9.70 -31.09 3.69
CA LEU A 84 -9.14 -31.68 2.48
C LEU A 84 -7.92 -30.89 2.01
N GLU A 85 -7.99 -29.56 2.11
CA GLU A 85 -6.89 -28.65 1.87
C GLU A 85 -6.05 -28.49 3.15
N GLU A 86 -4.73 -28.26 3.00
CA GLU A 86 -3.93 -27.75 4.12
C GLU A 86 -4.44 -26.34 4.48
N SER A 87 -4.48 -25.97 5.76
CA SER A 87 -4.90 -24.63 6.15
C SER A 87 -3.95 -23.61 5.51
N VAL A 88 -4.50 -22.74 4.66
CA VAL A 88 -3.72 -21.74 3.93
C VAL A 88 -3.98 -20.37 4.52
N THR A 89 -2.92 -19.57 4.60
CA THR A 89 -3.02 -18.12 4.76
C THR A 89 -3.93 -17.53 3.68
N VAL A 90 -4.96 -16.78 4.08
CA VAL A 90 -5.97 -16.21 3.17
C VAL A 90 -5.73 -14.72 2.98
N ASP A 91 -5.70 -14.24 1.73
CA ASP A 91 -5.71 -12.81 1.42
C ASP A 91 -7.05 -12.20 1.85
N VAL A 92 -7.02 -11.11 2.62
CA VAL A 92 -8.25 -10.50 3.15
C VAL A 92 -9.17 -9.90 2.08
N LEU A 93 -8.66 -9.75 0.85
CA LEU A 93 -9.41 -9.28 -0.30
C LEU A 93 -9.93 -10.43 -1.18
N ASP A 94 -9.57 -11.69 -0.88
CA ASP A 94 -10.14 -12.87 -1.53
C ASP A 94 -11.44 -13.30 -0.85
N ASN A 95 -12.55 -13.12 -1.56
CA ASN A 95 -13.89 -13.48 -1.11
C ASN A 95 -14.40 -14.81 -1.70
N GLY A 96 -13.50 -15.69 -2.12
CA GLY A 96 -13.83 -16.97 -2.74
C GLY A 96 -13.14 -18.18 -2.13
N THR A 97 -12.45 -18.04 -1.00
CA THR A 97 -11.76 -19.18 -0.38
C THR A 97 -12.75 -20.26 0.05
N ILE A 98 -12.49 -21.51 -0.35
CA ILE A 98 -13.32 -22.67 -0.04
C ILE A 98 -12.57 -23.60 0.91
N TYR A 99 -13.25 -24.04 1.97
CA TYR A 99 -12.77 -25.09 2.88
C TYR A 99 -13.62 -26.33 2.72
N THR A 100 -13.01 -27.45 2.32
CA THR A 100 -13.70 -28.73 2.18
C THR A 100 -13.43 -29.61 3.39
N VAL A 101 -14.47 -29.87 4.20
CA VAL A 101 -14.39 -30.76 5.36
C VAL A 101 -14.74 -32.19 4.94
N VAL A 102 -13.89 -33.14 5.31
CA VAL A 102 -14.14 -34.58 5.20
C VAL A 102 -14.48 -35.11 6.58
N GLY A 103 -15.70 -35.62 6.76
CA GLY A 103 -16.16 -36.19 8.01
C GLY A 103 -15.57 -37.57 8.29
N ALA A 104 -15.66 -38.02 9.55
CA ALA A 104 -15.23 -39.37 9.93
C ALA A 104 -16.03 -40.48 9.22
N ASP A 105 -17.26 -40.18 8.79
CA ASP A 105 -18.13 -41.02 7.96
C ASP A 105 -17.85 -40.91 6.45
N HIS A 106 -16.77 -40.20 6.05
CA HIS A 106 -16.40 -39.89 4.67
C HIS A 106 -17.36 -38.95 3.92
N SER A 107 -18.34 -38.34 4.60
CA SER A 107 -19.12 -37.25 4.03
C SER A 107 -18.21 -36.05 3.70
N LYS A 108 -18.59 -35.27 2.68
CA LYS A 108 -17.86 -34.06 2.29
C LYS A 108 -18.79 -32.86 2.29
N THR A 109 -18.33 -31.77 2.86
CA THR A 109 -19.04 -30.48 2.86
C THR A 109 -18.05 -29.36 2.57
N SER A 110 -18.35 -28.52 1.58
CA SER A 110 -17.53 -27.36 1.24
C SER A 110 -18.17 -26.09 1.80
N TYR A 111 -17.37 -25.27 2.50
CA TYR A 111 -17.76 -24.00 3.07
C TYR A 111 -17.10 -22.86 2.30
N THR A 112 -17.86 -21.84 1.93
CA THR A 112 -17.32 -20.63 1.28
C THR A 112 -17.08 -19.53 2.32
N LEU A 113 -15.84 -19.03 2.40
CA LEU A 113 -15.48 -17.89 3.23
C LEU A 113 -15.78 -16.57 2.51
N THR A 114 -16.46 -15.66 3.19
CA THR A 114 -16.67 -14.28 2.78
C THR A 114 -16.14 -13.34 3.86
N ILE A 115 -15.23 -12.45 3.47
CA ILE A 115 -14.59 -11.46 4.34
C ILE A 115 -15.21 -10.09 4.06
N HIS A 116 -15.83 -9.52 5.09
CA HIS A 116 -16.30 -8.14 5.11
C HIS A 116 -15.28 -7.28 5.85
N LEU A 117 -14.35 -6.70 5.09
CA LEU A 117 -13.42 -5.71 5.62
C LEU A 117 -14.19 -4.43 6.00
N GLN A 118 -14.18 -4.07 7.29
CA GLN A 118 -14.91 -2.93 7.83
C GLN A 118 -14.16 -1.60 7.63
N GLN A 119 -13.61 -1.38 6.44
CA GLN A 119 -12.79 -0.21 6.14
C GLN A 119 -13.65 1.06 6.04
N VAL A 120 -13.16 2.17 6.62
CA VAL A 120 -13.81 3.47 6.48
C VAL A 120 -13.74 3.93 5.03
N SER A 121 -14.91 4.09 4.41
CA SER A 121 -15.08 4.46 3.01
C SER A 121 -15.80 5.83 2.90
N PRO A 122 -15.44 6.68 1.91
CA PRO A 122 -14.45 6.44 0.87
C PRO A 122 -13.00 6.78 1.29
N LEU A 123 -12.05 6.29 0.51
CA LEU A 123 -10.68 6.81 0.50
C LEU A 123 -10.69 8.17 -0.21
N ILE A 124 -10.19 9.20 0.45
CA ILE A 124 -10.24 10.59 0.03
C ILE A 124 -8.82 11.14 0.02
N ILE A 125 -8.37 11.53 -1.17
CA ILE A 125 -7.09 12.22 -1.38
C ILE A 125 -7.30 13.71 -1.11
N THR A 126 -6.33 14.34 -0.48
CA THR A 126 -6.24 15.82 -0.48
C THR A 126 -5.71 16.25 -1.83
N GLU A 127 -6.55 16.90 -2.61
CA GLU A 127 -6.22 17.39 -3.94
C GLU A 127 -5.02 18.36 -3.89
N PRO A 128 -3.93 18.10 -4.64
CA PRO A 128 -2.85 19.07 -4.77
C PRO A 128 -3.22 20.21 -5.73
N SER A 129 -4.11 19.95 -6.68
CA SER A 129 -4.63 20.90 -7.67
C SER A 129 -6.08 21.27 -7.37
N THR A 130 -6.57 22.34 -7.97
CA THR A 130 -7.98 22.76 -7.95
C THR A 130 -8.45 23.06 -9.37
N ALA A 131 -9.72 23.43 -9.55
CA ALA A 131 -10.24 23.86 -10.84
C ALA A 131 -9.51 25.08 -11.42
N ASP A 132 -9.01 25.97 -10.56
CA ASP A 132 -8.43 27.25 -10.96
C ASP A 132 -6.89 27.27 -10.86
N GLN A 133 -6.31 26.26 -10.19
CA GLN A 133 -4.87 26.20 -9.93
C GLN A 133 -4.33 24.78 -10.07
N THR A 134 -3.41 24.60 -11.00
CA THR A 134 -2.69 23.33 -11.21
C THR A 134 -1.40 23.31 -10.37
N ALA A 135 -1.22 22.27 -9.56
CA ALA A 135 0.05 22.01 -8.92
C ALA A 135 1.08 21.55 -9.96
N ILE A 136 2.28 22.11 -9.88
CA ILE A 136 3.40 21.79 -10.77
C ILE A 136 4.43 21.00 -9.99
N TRP A 137 4.79 19.82 -10.48
CA TRP A 137 5.82 18.96 -9.90
C TRP A 137 6.96 18.72 -10.88
N SER A 138 8.16 18.60 -10.34
CA SER A 138 9.36 18.33 -11.13
C SER A 138 9.56 16.83 -11.32
N ILE A 139 9.80 16.40 -12.55
CA ILE A 139 10.16 15.00 -12.85
C ILE A 139 11.41 14.62 -12.05
N GLY A 140 11.42 13.43 -11.43
CA GLY A 140 12.50 12.97 -10.56
C GLY A 140 12.50 13.55 -9.13
N ASP A 141 11.65 14.54 -8.80
CA ASP A 141 11.57 15.06 -7.43
C ASP A 141 11.28 13.92 -6.46
N ASN A 142 12.07 13.84 -5.39
CA ASN A 142 12.09 12.76 -4.41
C ASN A 142 11.53 13.16 -3.03
N ARG A 143 10.85 14.30 -2.96
CA ARG A 143 10.21 14.81 -1.75
C ARG A 143 8.70 14.97 -1.92
N ILE A 144 8.11 14.21 -2.83
CA ILE A 144 6.66 14.22 -3.01
C ILE A 144 6.00 13.62 -1.76
N SER A 145 4.89 14.25 -1.36
CA SER A 145 4.01 13.70 -0.35
C SER A 145 2.55 13.76 -0.80
N ILE A 146 1.87 12.64 -0.62
CA ILE A 146 0.45 12.49 -0.90
C ILE A 146 -0.29 12.41 0.42
N LYS A 147 -1.34 13.23 0.56
CA LYS A 147 -2.15 13.28 1.77
C LYS A 147 -3.51 12.61 1.53
N ALA A 148 -3.91 11.72 2.43
CA ALA A 148 -5.23 11.08 2.38
C ALA A 148 -5.69 10.62 3.78
N ASN A 149 -6.92 10.15 3.89
CA ASN A 149 -7.42 9.43 5.08
C ASN A 149 -6.99 7.94 5.05
N PHE A 150 -5.70 7.65 4.91
CA PHE A 150 -5.22 6.26 4.79
C PHE A 150 -5.57 5.39 6.00
N HIS A 151 -5.72 5.97 7.19
CA HIS A 151 -5.97 5.22 8.42
C HIS A 151 -4.90 4.18 8.78
N THR A 152 -3.71 4.29 8.19
CA THR A 152 -2.52 3.50 8.52
C THR A 152 -1.29 4.39 8.59
N THR A 153 -0.30 3.97 9.37
CA THR A 153 1.05 4.53 9.35
C THR A 153 2.06 3.58 8.71
N ASP A 154 1.62 2.41 8.25
CA ASP A 154 2.44 1.45 7.51
C ASP A 154 2.45 1.84 6.02
N PRO A 155 3.59 2.29 5.48
CA PRO A 155 3.71 2.66 4.07
C PRO A 155 3.56 1.46 3.12
N THR A 156 3.78 0.24 3.58
CA THR A 156 3.74 -0.97 2.73
C THR A 156 2.32 -1.35 2.32
N LEU A 157 1.32 -0.87 3.05
CA LEU A 157 -0.10 -1.08 2.77
C LEU A 157 -0.68 -0.04 1.81
N ILE A 158 0.10 0.99 1.44
CA ILE A 158 -0.31 2.06 0.54
C ILE A 158 0.41 1.87 -0.80
N LYS A 159 -0.35 1.90 -1.89
CA LYS A 159 0.21 2.05 -3.24
C LYS A 159 -0.18 3.41 -3.76
N ALA A 160 0.74 4.07 -4.45
CA ALA A 160 0.51 5.35 -5.08
C ALA A 160 1.15 5.36 -6.48
N SER A 161 0.43 5.93 -7.44
CA SER A 161 0.87 6.06 -8.82
C SER A 161 0.43 7.39 -9.41
N LEU A 162 1.17 7.87 -10.40
CA LEU A 162 0.71 8.87 -11.36
C LEU A 162 -0.03 8.14 -12.48
N VAL A 163 -1.13 8.70 -12.98
CA VAL A 163 -1.92 8.14 -14.07
C VAL A 163 -1.88 9.10 -15.23
N ASP A 164 -1.36 8.65 -16.37
CA ASP A 164 -1.28 9.48 -17.58
C ASP A 164 -2.62 9.60 -18.31
N GLU A 165 -2.65 10.41 -19.38
CA GLU A 165 -3.85 10.61 -20.22
C GLU A 165 -4.34 9.32 -20.89
N SER A 166 -3.49 8.32 -21.05
CA SER A 166 -3.87 7.01 -21.60
C SER A 166 -4.46 6.06 -20.55
N GLY A 167 -4.45 6.47 -19.27
CA GLY A 167 -4.89 5.66 -18.13
C GLY A 167 -3.84 4.68 -17.62
N HIS A 168 -2.56 4.84 -18.00
CA HIS A 168 -1.48 3.98 -17.52
C HIS A 168 -0.98 4.44 -16.15
N ASP A 169 -0.85 3.48 -15.23
CA ASP A 169 -0.32 3.71 -13.88
C ASP A 169 1.22 3.73 -13.90
N HIS A 170 1.82 4.79 -13.40
CA HIS A 170 3.25 4.99 -13.18
C HIS A 170 3.51 5.06 -11.67
N PRO A 171 3.93 3.96 -11.01
CA PRO A 171 4.12 3.94 -9.57
C PRO A 171 5.17 4.94 -9.09
N PHE A 172 4.92 5.61 -7.97
CA PHE A 172 5.98 6.38 -7.31
C PHE A 172 7.08 5.45 -6.81
N ILE A 173 8.33 5.93 -6.82
CA ILE A 173 9.45 5.25 -6.21
C ILE A 173 9.42 5.54 -4.70
N ALA A 174 9.15 4.51 -3.89
CA ALA A 174 8.99 4.62 -2.44
C ALA A 174 10.29 4.39 -1.64
N ASN A 175 11.44 4.39 -2.29
CA ASN A 175 12.75 4.35 -1.64
C ASN A 175 13.70 5.31 -2.38
N THR A 176 14.02 6.41 -1.74
CA THR A 176 14.75 7.53 -2.36
C THR A 176 16.16 7.63 -1.79
N GLY A 177 16.97 8.54 -2.33
CA GLY A 177 18.26 8.89 -1.72
C GLY A 177 18.16 9.44 -0.28
N TYR A 178 16.97 9.78 0.20
CA TYR A 178 16.70 10.21 1.58
C TYR A 178 16.22 9.07 2.50
N GLY A 179 16.00 7.87 1.95
CA GLY A 179 15.49 6.71 2.67
C GLY A 179 14.12 6.24 2.16
N PRO A 180 13.56 5.21 2.82
CA PRO A 180 12.26 4.66 2.48
C PRO A 180 11.13 5.66 2.75
N ALA A 181 10.05 5.52 1.99
CA ALA A 181 8.82 6.25 2.18
C ALA A 181 8.23 5.97 3.57
N GLY A 182 7.60 6.99 4.14
CA GLY A 182 7.01 6.91 5.47
C GLY A 182 5.63 7.56 5.50
N VAL A 183 4.82 7.20 6.48
CA VAL A 183 3.49 7.77 6.66
C VAL A 183 3.40 8.44 8.03
N VAL A 184 3.13 9.74 8.02
CA VAL A 184 2.97 10.53 9.24
C VAL A 184 1.51 10.93 9.39
N ALA A 185 0.91 10.57 10.52
CA ALA A 185 -0.42 11.04 10.87
C ALA A 185 -0.35 12.45 11.50
N SER A 186 -1.29 13.30 11.13
CA SER A 186 -1.48 14.63 11.68
C SER A 186 -2.95 14.87 11.96
N ILE A 187 -3.25 15.76 12.91
CA ILE A 187 -4.62 16.18 13.21
C ILE A 187 -4.73 17.66 12.82
N GLY A 188 -5.66 17.95 11.91
CA GLY A 188 -5.96 19.32 11.50
C GLY A 188 -6.68 20.11 12.59
N ALA A 189 -6.76 21.43 12.41
CA ALA A 189 -7.51 22.30 13.32
C ALA A 189 -9.02 21.97 13.37
N ASP A 190 -9.54 21.29 12.34
CA ASP A 190 -10.90 20.76 12.25
C ASP A 190 -11.09 19.43 12.99
N GLY A 191 -10.05 18.93 13.67
CA GLY A 191 -10.05 17.65 14.38
C GLY A 191 -9.96 16.43 13.46
N LYS A 192 -9.86 16.62 12.14
CA LYS A 192 -9.75 15.50 11.19
C LYS A 192 -8.32 15.00 11.14
N LYS A 193 -8.18 13.68 11.12
CA LYS A 193 -6.89 13.01 10.98
C LYS A 193 -6.54 12.87 9.50
N THR A 194 -5.39 13.40 9.11
CA THR A 194 -4.83 13.29 7.76
C THR A 194 -3.48 12.60 7.82
N TYR A 195 -3.21 11.73 6.85
CA TYR A 195 -2.00 10.95 6.76
C TYR A 195 -1.19 11.42 5.57
N SER A 196 0.07 11.79 5.80
CA SER A 196 1.02 12.21 4.77
C SER A 196 1.93 11.04 4.43
N TYR A 197 1.72 10.42 3.27
CA TYR A 197 2.64 9.43 2.70
C TYR A 197 3.72 10.20 1.94
N GLY A 198 4.95 10.18 2.43
CA GLY A 198 6.03 11.08 1.99
C GLY A 198 7.32 10.35 1.64
N SER A 199 8.31 11.13 1.20
CA SER A 199 9.57 10.63 0.61
C SER A 199 9.31 9.75 -0.61
N LEU A 200 8.38 10.21 -1.46
CA LEU A 200 8.07 9.59 -2.75
C LEU A 200 8.85 10.29 -3.85
N GLN A 201 9.34 9.50 -4.80
CA GLN A 201 9.98 10.00 -6.00
C GLN A 201 9.13 9.81 -7.25
N ILE A 202 8.99 10.90 -8.02
CA ILE A 202 8.42 10.85 -9.37
C ILE A 202 9.40 10.10 -10.27
N PRO A 203 8.96 9.07 -11.01
CA PRO A 203 9.88 8.32 -11.86
C PRO A 203 10.60 9.23 -12.87
N PRO A 204 11.95 9.22 -12.93
CA PRO A 204 12.73 10.15 -13.74
C PRO A 204 12.58 9.93 -15.26
N GLU A 205 12.03 8.80 -15.68
CA GLU A 205 11.73 8.44 -17.07
C GLU A 205 10.42 9.03 -17.61
N LEU A 206 9.59 9.64 -16.75
CA LEU A 206 8.36 10.29 -17.19
C LEU A 206 8.65 11.50 -18.06
N LEU A 207 7.65 11.87 -18.86
CA LEU A 207 7.67 13.06 -19.70
C LEU A 207 6.79 14.16 -19.09
N PRO A 208 7.03 15.43 -19.43
CA PRO A 208 6.13 16.50 -19.04
C PRO A 208 4.72 16.26 -19.56
N GLY A 209 3.72 16.57 -18.74
CA GLY A 209 2.32 16.31 -19.07
C GLY A 209 1.41 16.43 -17.85
N MET A 210 0.13 16.15 -18.05
CA MET A 210 -0.87 16.14 -17.00
C MET A 210 -1.07 14.72 -16.47
N TYR A 211 -1.03 14.56 -15.15
CA TYR A 211 -1.14 13.27 -14.50
C TYR A 211 -2.11 13.34 -13.33
N HIS A 212 -3.02 12.37 -13.23
CA HIS A 212 -3.81 12.18 -12.01
C HIS A 212 -3.00 11.40 -10.98
N ILE A 213 -3.35 11.52 -9.70
CA ILE A 213 -2.74 10.71 -8.65
C ILE A 213 -3.75 9.66 -8.25
N LYS A 214 -3.33 8.40 -8.30
CA LYS A 214 -4.10 7.26 -7.84
C LYS A 214 -3.45 6.68 -6.61
N VAL A 215 -4.25 6.43 -5.58
CA VAL A 215 -3.80 5.71 -4.38
C VAL A 215 -4.72 4.55 -4.07
N SER A 216 -4.15 3.51 -3.48
CA SER A 216 -4.93 2.40 -2.92
C SER A 216 -4.44 2.05 -1.52
N HIS A 217 -5.38 1.68 -0.66
CA HIS A 217 -5.11 1.13 0.66
C HIS A 217 -6.17 0.06 0.95
N LEU A 218 -5.72 -1.18 1.15
CA LEU A 218 -6.58 -2.37 1.27
C LEU A 218 -7.60 -2.43 0.11
N ALA A 219 -8.90 -2.52 0.40
CA ALA A 219 -9.95 -2.67 -0.61
C ALA A 219 -10.28 -1.35 -1.34
N LEU A 220 -9.81 -0.21 -0.84
CA LEU A 220 -10.18 1.10 -1.37
C LEU A 220 -9.14 1.64 -2.33
N ASN A 221 -9.63 2.30 -3.37
CA ASN A 221 -8.86 3.09 -4.31
C ASN A 221 -9.48 4.49 -4.44
N ALA A 222 -8.66 5.46 -4.79
CA ALA A 222 -9.07 6.82 -5.07
C ALA A 222 -8.16 7.41 -6.14
N THR A 223 -8.71 8.32 -6.95
CA THR A 223 -7.98 9.08 -7.95
C THR A 223 -8.34 10.55 -7.79
N THR A 224 -7.36 11.44 -7.94
CA THR A 224 -7.60 12.88 -7.89
C THR A 224 -8.55 13.33 -8.99
N THR A 225 -9.37 14.32 -8.69
CA THR A 225 -10.27 14.98 -9.64
C THR A 225 -9.48 15.90 -10.57
N TYR A 226 -8.48 16.60 -10.02
CA TYR A 226 -7.64 17.52 -10.78
C TYR A 226 -6.23 16.93 -10.96
N PRO A 227 -5.67 16.97 -12.17
CA PRO A 227 -4.32 16.46 -12.41
C PRO A 227 -3.27 17.43 -11.85
N VAL A 228 -2.07 16.91 -11.65
CA VAL A 228 -0.84 17.70 -11.49
C VAL A 228 -0.16 17.84 -12.85
N GLN A 229 0.56 18.94 -13.05
CA GLN A 229 1.41 19.12 -14.21
C GLN A 229 2.83 18.69 -13.86
N LEU A 230 3.34 17.69 -14.57
CA LEU A 230 4.75 17.36 -14.54
C LEU A 230 5.51 18.23 -15.51
N VAL A 231 6.64 18.78 -15.05
CA VAL A 231 7.58 19.57 -15.85
C VAL A 231 9.00 19.09 -15.59
N TRP A 232 9.91 19.44 -16.49
CA TRP A 232 11.34 19.32 -16.19
C TRP A 232 11.69 20.26 -15.05
N GLY A 233 12.25 19.68 -13.98
CA GLY A 233 12.71 20.44 -12.84
C GLY A 233 14.11 21.01 -13.06
N ARG A 234 14.44 22.06 -12.30
CA ARG A 234 15.83 22.45 -12.12
C ARG A 234 16.55 21.33 -11.36
N PRO A 235 17.69 20.81 -11.83
CA PRO A 235 18.54 19.90 -11.06
C PRO A 235 18.92 20.54 -9.71
N ALA A 236 18.18 20.20 -8.65
CA ALA A 236 18.33 20.85 -7.35
C ALA A 236 19.53 20.32 -6.57
N SER A 237 20.02 19.12 -6.93
CA SER A 237 21.15 18.48 -6.29
C SER A 237 21.81 17.46 -7.22
N PHE A 238 23.07 17.72 -7.58
CA PHE A 238 23.95 16.66 -8.07
C PHE A 238 24.59 15.94 -6.88
N VAL A 239 25.10 14.73 -7.12
CA VAL A 239 25.98 14.04 -6.18
C VAL A 239 27.35 14.72 -6.22
N TYR A 240 27.58 15.59 -5.24
CA TYR A 240 28.79 16.41 -5.14
C TYR A 240 29.89 15.66 -4.38
N ALA A 241 30.66 14.85 -5.09
CA ALA A 241 31.89 14.25 -4.58
C ALA A 241 33.12 15.08 -5.01
N PRO A 242 34.20 15.17 -4.23
CA PRO A 242 35.44 15.81 -4.70
C PRO A 242 35.91 15.16 -6.00
N VAL A 243 36.18 15.98 -7.02
CA VAL A 243 36.71 15.53 -8.32
C VAL A 243 38.11 16.09 -8.49
N THR A 244 39.08 15.22 -8.71
CA THR A 244 40.46 15.57 -9.06
C THR A 244 40.79 14.90 -10.38
N ILE A 245 41.02 15.69 -11.43
CA ILE A 245 41.19 15.21 -12.81
C ILE A 245 42.20 16.06 -13.57
N GLY A 246 42.83 15.50 -14.59
CA GLY A 246 43.69 16.21 -15.54
C GLY A 246 42.90 16.91 -16.65
N PRO A 247 43.53 17.83 -17.40
CA PRO A 247 42.98 18.35 -18.64
C PRO A 247 42.73 17.21 -19.65
N GLY A 248 41.66 17.33 -20.43
CA GLY A 248 41.24 16.31 -21.41
C GLY A 248 40.47 15.13 -20.81
N GLU A 249 40.47 14.97 -19.48
CA GLU A 249 39.76 13.91 -18.79
C GLU A 249 38.27 14.24 -18.61
N THR A 250 37.49 13.19 -18.31
CA THR A 250 36.04 13.28 -18.13
C THR A 250 35.64 13.06 -16.68
N PHE A 251 34.61 13.78 -16.23
CA PHE A 251 33.90 13.50 -14.98
C PHE A 251 32.42 13.31 -15.25
N THR A 252 31.73 12.71 -14.28
CA THR A 252 30.27 12.48 -14.34
C THR A 252 29.59 13.30 -13.26
N LEU A 253 28.52 14.00 -13.63
CA LEU A 253 27.55 14.51 -12.66
C LEU A 253 26.35 13.58 -12.64
N GLU A 254 25.98 13.12 -11.45
CA GLU A 254 24.76 12.33 -11.26
C GLU A 254 23.75 13.16 -10.48
N SER A 255 22.47 13.13 -10.88
CA SER A 255 21.42 13.77 -10.10
C SER A 255 21.06 12.93 -8.88
N ALA A 256 20.94 13.59 -7.73
CA ALA A 256 20.47 12.98 -6.48
C ALA A 256 18.94 13.08 -6.31
N SER A 257 18.25 13.81 -7.20
CA SER A 257 16.80 14.04 -7.10
C SER A 257 16.16 14.21 -8.48
N THR A 258 15.80 15.44 -8.85
CA THR A 258 15.12 15.83 -10.09
C THR A 258 15.86 15.35 -11.33
N ALA A 259 15.12 14.87 -12.32
CA ALA A 259 15.67 14.35 -13.56
C ALA A 259 16.49 15.43 -14.28
N ILE A 260 17.63 15.01 -14.82
CA ILE A 260 18.44 15.84 -15.70
C ILE A 260 17.73 15.93 -17.05
N HIS A 261 17.57 17.13 -17.56
CA HIS A 261 17.06 17.36 -18.91
C HIS A 261 17.70 18.58 -19.53
N ASP A 262 18.03 18.47 -20.82
CA ASP A 262 18.48 19.57 -21.67
C ASP A 262 19.63 20.38 -21.05
N ILE A 263 20.72 19.72 -20.66
CA ILE A 263 21.95 20.44 -20.29
C ILE A 263 22.53 21.05 -21.57
N ARG A 264 22.51 22.38 -21.65
CA ARG A 264 22.95 23.18 -22.81
C ARG A 264 24.37 23.69 -22.67
N GLU A 265 24.74 24.08 -21.45
CA GLU A 265 26.07 24.62 -21.17
C GLU A 265 26.61 24.01 -19.88
N ALA A 266 27.90 23.71 -19.90
CA ALA A 266 28.70 23.49 -18.72
C ALA A 266 29.96 24.34 -18.87
N TYR A 267 30.35 25.13 -17.86
CA TYR A 267 31.52 26.01 -17.97
C TYR A 267 32.15 26.33 -16.62
N PHE A 268 33.45 26.67 -16.63
CA PHE A 268 34.11 27.37 -15.52
C PHE A 268 34.12 28.87 -15.80
N THR A 269 34.09 29.69 -14.75
CA THR A 269 34.38 31.14 -14.88
C THR A 269 35.80 31.39 -14.43
N ILE A 270 36.70 31.72 -15.37
CA ILE A 270 38.13 31.93 -15.12
C ILE A 270 38.49 33.33 -15.58
N GLY A 271 38.95 34.18 -14.65
CA GLY A 271 39.30 35.58 -14.98
C GLY A 271 38.12 36.42 -15.48
N GLY A 272 36.88 36.03 -15.19
CA GLY A 272 35.67 36.69 -15.69
C GLY A 272 35.15 36.17 -17.03
N GLU A 273 35.86 35.24 -17.68
CA GLU A 273 35.44 34.63 -18.94
C GLU A 273 34.89 33.21 -18.75
N LYS A 274 33.93 32.82 -19.60
CA LYS A 274 33.40 31.46 -19.63
C LYS A 274 34.38 30.54 -20.34
N LYS A 275 34.93 29.57 -19.62
CA LYS A 275 35.65 28.43 -20.17
C LYS A 275 34.68 27.26 -20.33
N MET A 276 34.20 27.04 -21.56
CA MET A 276 33.24 25.98 -21.85
C MET A 276 33.83 24.59 -21.60
N LEU A 277 33.05 23.73 -20.97
CA LEU A 277 33.29 22.30 -20.84
C LEU A 277 32.52 21.57 -21.95
N GLU A 278 33.06 20.43 -22.38
CA GLU A 278 32.45 19.65 -23.45
C GLU A 278 31.47 18.63 -22.85
N ILE A 279 30.18 18.75 -23.18
CA ILE A 279 29.15 17.78 -22.78
C ILE A 279 29.22 16.63 -23.78
N LEU A 280 29.65 15.45 -23.33
CA LEU A 280 29.81 14.27 -24.19
C LEU A 280 28.53 13.47 -24.31
N SER A 281 27.81 13.29 -23.21
CA SER A 281 26.54 12.58 -23.16
C SER A 281 25.72 12.98 -21.95
N GLN A 282 24.40 12.81 -22.04
CA GLN A 282 23.49 13.00 -20.92
C GLN A 282 22.30 12.04 -21.03
N ASP A 283 21.79 11.63 -19.87
CA ASP A 283 20.49 10.99 -19.69
C ASP A 283 19.75 11.63 -18.51
N THR A 284 18.62 11.07 -18.09
CA THR A 284 17.79 11.62 -17.00
C THR A 284 18.43 11.55 -15.61
N LYS A 285 19.55 10.86 -15.46
CA LYS A 285 20.27 10.65 -14.19
C LYS A 285 21.70 11.16 -14.22
N LYS A 286 22.37 11.16 -15.38
CA LYS A 286 23.81 11.42 -15.48
C LYS A 286 24.14 12.33 -16.66
N VAL A 287 25.19 13.12 -16.50
CA VAL A 287 25.87 13.81 -17.61
C VAL A 287 27.37 13.56 -17.52
N ILE A 288 27.98 13.24 -18.66
CA ILE A 288 29.42 13.04 -18.81
C ILE A 288 29.99 14.29 -19.46
N ILE A 289 30.96 14.91 -18.79
CA ILE A 289 31.56 16.19 -19.16
C ILE A 289 33.07 16.01 -19.27
N ARG A 290 33.67 16.53 -20.35
CA ARG A 290 35.13 16.62 -20.52
C ARG A 290 35.64 18.01 -20.18
N VAL A 291 36.76 18.05 -19.46
CA VAL A 291 37.52 19.28 -19.21
C VAL A 291 38.43 19.57 -20.42
N PRO A 292 38.41 20.78 -20.99
CA PRO A 292 39.32 21.15 -22.08
C PRO A 292 40.79 20.99 -21.72
N ASP A 293 41.62 20.58 -22.68
CA ASP A 293 43.07 20.33 -22.51
C ASP A 293 43.86 21.55 -22.00
N ASP A 294 43.37 22.74 -22.32
CA ASP A 294 44.00 24.01 -21.96
C ASP A 294 43.41 24.64 -20.68
N THR A 295 42.66 23.86 -19.90
CA THR A 295 42.13 24.32 -18.62
C THR A 295 43.26 24.51 -17.60
N PRO A 296 43.41 25.72 -17.02
CA PRO A 296 44.44 25.98 -16.03
C PRO A 296 44.31 25.08 -14.80
N THR A 297 45.44 24.66 -14.24
CA THR A 297 45.47 23.92 -12.97
C THR A 297 44.88 24.75 -11.83
N GLY A 298 44.18 24.11 -10.91
CA GLY A 298 43.52 24.75 -9.78
C GLY A 298 42.11 24.22 -9.55
N THR A 299 41.46 24.70 -8.49
CA THR A 299 40.08 24.32 -8.18
C THR A 299 39.11 25.30 -8.84
N HIS A 300 38.20 24.79 -9.68
CA HIS A 300 37.21 25.58 -10.41
C HIS A 300 35.80 25.12 -10.06
N ILE A 301 34.87 26.06 -9.95
CA ILE A 301 33.45 25.76 -9.68
C ILE A 301 32.71 25.69 -11.03
N PRO A 302 32.15 24.53 -11.41
CA PRO A 302 31.37 24.41 -12.63
C PRO A 302 30.03 25.13 -12.50
N SER A 303 29.63 25.77 -13.58
CA SER A 303 28.28 26.28 -13.83
C SER A 303 27.61 25.37 -14.84
N ILE A 304 26.38 24.94 -14.54
CA ILE A 304 25.58 24.09 -15.44
C ILE A 304 24.29 24.82 -15.80
N VAL A 305 23.95 24.88 -17.08
CA VAL A 305 22.71 25.45 -17.61
C VAL A 305 21.83 24.33 -18.14
N CYS A 306 20.61 24.24 -17.61
CA CYS A 306 19.66 23.20 -17.95
C CYS A 306 18.34 23.82 -18.42
N GLY A 307 17.83 23.41 -19.57
CA GLY A 307 16.56 23.92 -20.11
C GLY A 307 16.53 25.44 -20.21
N GLU A 308 15.49 26.04 -19.63
CA GLU A 308 15.31 27.50 -19.53
C GLU A 308 15.75 28.07 -18.18
N PHE A 309 16.38 27.26 -17.32
CA PHE A 309 16.79 27.68 -15.98
C PHE A 309 18.12 28.43 -16.01
N GLU A 310 18.21 29.47 -15.17
CA GLU A 310 19.47 30.16 -14.89
C GLU A 310 20.56 29.18 -14.40
N PRO A 311 21.85 29.45 -14.71
CA PRO A 311 22.95 28.56 -14.36
C PRO A 311 22.91 28.14 -12.88
N SER A 312 23.04 26.84 -12.62
CA SER A 312 23.25 26.31 -11.27
C SER A 312 24.74 26.24 -10.98
N THR A 313 25.18 26.98 -9.96
CA THR A 313 26.55 26.96 -9.43
C THR A 313 26.52 26.58 -7.94
N PRO A 314 26.87 25.35 -7.57
CA PRO A 314 27.06 25.00 -6.16
C PRO A 314 28.31 25.71 -5.64
N GLY A 315 28.15 26.85 -4.96
CA GLY A 315 29.28 27.69 -4.52
C GLY A 315 30.27 27.05 -3.54
N TRP A 316 29.99 25.83 -3.07
CA TRP A 316 30.80 25.05 -2.13
C TRP A 316 31.45 23.81 -2.75
N TRP A 317 31.15 23.50 -4.02
CA TRP A 317 31.69 22.32 -4.70
C TRP A 317 32.57 22.73 -5.89
N GLY A 318 33.81 22.23 -5.91
CA GLY A 318 34.78 22.53 -6.95
C GLY A 318 35.46 21.29 -7.51
N ILE A 319 35.87 21.37 -8.76
CA ILE A 319 36.64 20.37 -9.48
C ILE A 319 38.10 20.82 -9.47
N THR A 320 38.99 19.97 -8.99
CA THR A 320 40.43 20.26 -8.92
C THR A 320 41.13 19.73 -10.16
N ILE A 321 41.68 20.65 -10.95
CA ILE A 321 42.45 20.33 -12.16
C ILE A 321 43.93 20.21 -11.79
N THR A 322 44.49 19.02 -11.99
CA THR A 322 45.91 18.71 -11.75
C THR A 322 46.68 18.59 -13.06
N LYS A 323 48.02 18.66 -13.00
CA LYS A 323 48.87 18.43 -14.18
C LYS A 323 48.84 16.98 -14.64
#